data_AF-K9ZEC2-F1
#
_entry.id   AF-K9ZEC2-F1
#
_cell.length_a   1.000
_cell.length_b   1.000
_cell.length_c   1.000
_cell.angle_alpha   90.00
_cell.angle_beta   90.00
_cell.angle_gamma   90.00
#
_symmetry.space_group_name_H-M   'P 1'
#
loop_
_entity.id
_entity.type
_entity.pdbx_description
1 polymer ?
#
loop_
_entity_poly.entity_id
_entity_poly.type
_entity_poly.pdbx_seq_one_letter_code
_entity_poly.pdbx_strand_id
1 'polypeptide(L)'
;MSNDDINIQNNRIIFWALFIGFIFIAIVIYVISIILTTGEWTQLLEKKYEYVIKVLTTAGLIFGGIVGLINIFFAAKRAYAMEESAKAANESAKAANKNAEIALKNLKISEDKQITERFAKAIEQLASEKIEVRLGAIYTLERIAKDSEKDQWTIMEVLTAFVRENAPVKKEDQLQDQEDIEKLRKLRLDIQECLTVIGRREHKDPENKRLDLSNINISKANLTEANFKRAILAEANLKRAILIGANFEGAIFTRADLAEANFTRAILTEAILIGANFEEAILAGADLTKAKANFTGANFTGAILTEAILIGANFEKAYLIRADLTGANLTGTNLTRADLTEADLTGANLTRAYLIKAILEEAILEEVILRGAILRGAILTRAILRGANLKGATMPDGSIHD
;
A
#
# COMPACT_ATOMS: atom_id res chain seq x y z
N MET A 1 55.76 10.56 20.89
CA MET A 1 56.67 10.33 22.04
C MET A 1 56.41 8.91 22.52
N SER A 2 57.46 8.10 22.70
CA SER A 2 57.29 6.72 23.17
C SER A 2 56.80 6.72 24.63
N ASN A 3 56.12 5.66 25.07
CA ASN A 3 55.67 5.51 26.46
C ASN A 3 56.86 5.56 27.46
N ASP A 4 58.05 5.17 27.01
CA ASP A 4 59.28 5.18 27.82
C ASP A 4 59.80 6.60 28.08
N ASP A 5 59.71 7.50 27.09
CA ASP A 5 60.12 8.90 27.27
C ASP A 5 59.24 9.64 28.30
N ILE A 6 57.96 9.26 28.38
CA ILE A 6 56.97 9.84 29.30
C ILE A 6 57.22 9.36 30.74
N ASN A 7 57.59 8.09 30.92
CA ASN A 7 57.92 7.53 32.23
C ASN A 7 59.23 8.13 32.79
N ILE A 8 60.23 8.33 31.94
CA ILE A 8 61.49 8.97 32.34
C ILE A 8 61.26 10.43 32.78
N GLN A 9 60.44 11.18 32.04
CA GLN A 9 60.06 12.56 32.39
C GLN A 9 59.27 12.63 33.71
N ASN A 10 58.29 11.76 33.91
CA ASN A 10 57.51 11.70 35.16
C ASN A 10 58.41 11.36 36.36
N ASN A 11 59.32 10.40 36.23
CA ASN A 11 60.26 10.03 37.30
C ASN A 11 61.22 11.19 37.65
N ARG A 12 61.65 11.97 36.66
CA ARG A 12 62.48 13.16 36.91
C ARG A 12 61.73 14.25 37.66
N ILE A 13 60.44 14.47 37.36
CA ILE A 13 59.62 15.47 38.07
C ILE A 13 59.37 15.05 39.53
N ILE A 14 59.05 13.78 39.77
CA ILE A 14 58.88 13.24 41.12
C ILE A 14 60.19 13.37 41.92
N PHE A 15 61.33 13.04 41.29
CA PHE A 15 62.65 13.19 41.91
C PHE A 15 62.92 14.65 42.33
N TRP A 16 62.67 15.62 41.45
CA TRP A 16 62.86 17.04 41.77
C TRP A 16 61.89 17.54 42.85
N ALA A 17 60.63 17.07 42.88
CA ALA A 17 59.68 17.43 43.93
C ALA A 17 60.13 16.92 45.31
N LEU A 18 60.62 15.67 45.39
CA LEU A 18 61.19 15.09 46.61
C LEU A 18 62.45 15.84 47.05
N PHE A 19 63.32 16.19 46.10
CA PHE A 19 64.55 16.93 46.36
C PHE A 19 64.27 18.34 46.92
N ILE A 20 63.29 19.06 46.37
CA ILE A 20 62.89 20.39 46.88
C ILE A 20 62.22 20.28 48.26
N GLY A 21 61.39 19.25 48.48
CA GLY A 21 60.81 18.97 49.80
C GLY A 21 61.88 18.71 50.86
N PHE A 22 62.92 17.96 50.50
CA PHE A 22 64.07 17.72 51.37
C PHE A 22 64.83 19.02 51.70
N ILE A 23 65.08 19.89 50.71
CA ILE A 23 65.70 21.21 50.93
C ILE A 23 64.86 22.06 51.88
N PHE A 24 63.54 22.09 51.72
CA PHE A 24 62.66 22.84 52.61
C PHE A 24 62.75 22.33 54.06
N ILE A 25 62.69 21.01 54.27
CA ILE A 25 62.87 20.40 55.58
C ILE A 25 64.23 20.77 56.17
N ALA A 26 65.30 20.72 55.37
CA ALA A 26 66.64 21.11 55.80
C ALA A 26 66.72 22.60 56.20
N ILE A 27 66.05 23.49 55.48
CA ILE A 27 65.96 24.93 55.84
C ILE A 27 65.20 25.12 57.14
N VAL A 28 64.06 24.43 57.33
CA VAL A 28 63.29 24.50 58.58
C VAL A 28 64.13 24.02 59.76
N ILE A 29 64.81 22.89 59.62
CA ILE A 29 65.72 22.34 60.65
C ILE A 29 66.85 23.33 60.94
N TYR A 30 67.45 23.94 59.92
CA TYR A 30 68.52 24.91 60.07
C TYR A 30 68.06 26.16 60.84
N VAL A 31 66.87 26.68 60.52
CA VAL A 31 66.28 27.84 61.21
C VAL A 31 65.94 27.50 62.68
N ILE A 32 65.39 26.32 62.93
CA ILE A 32 65.13 25.82 64.31
C ILE A 32 66.45 25.69 65.08
N SER A 33 67.51 25.18 64.44
CA SER A 33 68.85 25.07 65.05
C SER A 33 69.42 26.42 65.45
N ILE A 34 69.22 27.48 64.65
CA ILE A 34 69.63 28.85 64.99
C ILE A 34 68.85 29.35 66.21
N ILE A 35 67.56 29.06 66.31
CA ILE A 35 66.73 29.46 67.46
C ILE A 35 67.20 28.77 68.75
N LEU A 36 67.52 27.48 68.69
CA LEU A 36 67.92 26.69 69.85
C LEU A 36 69.32 27.02 70.39
N THR A 37 70.23 27.54 69.55
CA THR A 37 71.65 27.74 69.91
C THR A 37 71.96 29.11 70.51
N THR A 38 71.13 30.13 70.32
CA THR A 38 71.35 31.46 70.90
C THR A 38 70.60 31.61 72.22
N GLY A 39 71.22 31.14 73.30
CA GLY A 39 70.65 31.08 74.65
C GLY A 39 70.92 32.28 75.55
N GLU A 40 70.63 33.52 75.12
CA GLU A 40 70.53 34.68 76.03
C GLU A 40 69.40 35.63 75.57
N TRP A 41 68.41 35.84 76.44
CA TRP A 41 67.12 36.41 76.09
C TRP A 41 66.86 37.71 76.84
N THR A 42 66.75 38.83 76.13
CA THR A 42 65.68 39.83 76.25
C THR A 42 65.93 40.99 75.28
N GLN A 43 64.86 41.47 74.63
CA GLN A 43 64.75 42.59 73.68
C GLN A 43 65.18 42.40 72.20
N LEU A 44 66.01 41.43 71.81
CA LEU A 44 66.21 41.10 70.37
C LEU A 44 65.22 40.06 69.80
N LEU A 45 64.31 39.58 70.66
CA LEU A 45 63.33 38.51 70.42
C LEU A 45 62.31 38.84 69.34
N GLU A 46 61.58 39.95 69.48
CA GLU A 46 60.45 40.26 68.58
C GLU A 46 60.90 40.40 67.12
N LYS A 47 61.98 41.16 66.85
CA LYS A 47 62.49 41.35 65.48
C LYS A 47 63.02 40.05 64.85
N LYS A 48 63.63 39.14 65.62
CA LYS A 48 64.12 37.85 65.12
C LYS A 48 62.98 36.86 64.86
N TYR A 49 61.98 36.78 65.74
CA TYR A 49 60.81 35.91 65.54
C TYR A 49 59.96 36.38 64.36
N GLU A 50 59.76 37.68 64.21
CA GLU A 50 59.07 38.24 63.06
C GLU A 50 59.81 37.92 61.75
N TYR A 51 61.15 37.98 61.75
CA TYR A 51 61.96 37.57 60.59
C TYR A 51 61.85 36.07 60.30
N VAL A 52 61.94 35.20 61.30
CA VAL A 52 61.80 33.74 61.14
C VAL A 52 60.40 33.36 60.64
N ILE A 53 59.35 33.92 61.22
CA ILE A 53 57.97 33.71 60.78
C ILE A 53 57.80 34.22 59.35
N LYS A 54 58.39 35.36 58.99
CA LYS A 54 58.35 35.89 57.62
C LYS A 54 59.09 34.97 56.63
N VAL A 55 60.23 34.40 57.01
CA VAL A 55 60.96 33.42 56.18
C VAL A 55 60.14 32.14 56.00
N LEU A 56 59.58 31.59 57.09
CA LEU A 56 58.78 30.36 57.03
C LEU A 56 57.47 30.54 56.26
N THR A 57 56.77 31.66 56.44
CA THR A 57 55.55 31.97 55.68
C THR A 57 55.84 32.25 54.22
N THR A 58 56.92 32.97 53.90
CA THR A 58 57.37 33.17 52.50
C THR A 58 57.76 31.85 51.85
N ALA A 59 58.51 30.99 52.55
CA ALA A 59 58.89 29.68 52.04
C ALA A 59 57.68 28.74 51.88
N GLY A 60 56.71 28.77 52.81
CA GLY A 60 55.45 28.06 52.71
C GLY A 60 54.57 28.53 51.53
N LEU A 61 54.52 29.84 51.26
CA LEU A 61 53.84 30.41 50.09
C LEU A 61 54.50 29.96 48.78
N ILE A 62 55.83 29.95 48.73
CA ILE A 62 56.58 29.46 47.57
C ILE A 62 56.29 27.97 47.34
N PHE A 63 56.35 27.15 48.40
CA PHE A 63 56.11 25.71 48.29
C PHE A 63 54.66 25.39 47.92
N GLY A 64 53.69 26.07 48.54
CA GLY A 64 52.28 25.97 48.18
C GLY A 64 52.02 26.36 46.72
N GLY A 65 52.70 27.41 46.24
CA GLY A 65 52.69 27.80 44.83
C GLY A 65 53.23 26.71 43.90
N ILE A 66 54.35 26.08 44.24
CA ILE A 66 54.94 24.98 43.45
C ILE A 66 54.01 23.77 43.39
N VAL A 67 53.46 23.34 44.53
CA VAL A 67 52.50 22.22 44.58
C VAL A 67 51.24 22.53 43.77
N GLY A 68 50.73 23.77 43.87
CA GLY A 68 49.61 24.25 43.07
C GLY A 68 49.90 24.16 41.56
N LEU A 69 51.07 24.64 41.13
CA LEU A 69 51.50 24.56 39.72
C LEU A 69 51.64 23.12 39.21
N ILE A 70 52.18 22.21 40.02
CA ILE A 70 52.29 20.78 39.68
C ILE A 70 50.90 20.16 39.50
N ASN A 71 49.96 20.44 40.41
CA ASN A 71 48.59 19.94 40.31
C ASN A 71 47.87 20.49 39.06
N ILE A 72 48.03 21.77 38.76
CA ILE A 72 47.50 22.38 37.53
C ILE A 72 48.08 21.72 36.28
N PHE A 73 49.39 21.47 36.26
CA PHE A 73 50.05 20.77 35.16
C PHE A 73 49.49 19.35 34.94
N PHE A 74 49.35 18.55 36.00
CA PHE A 74 48.79 17.20 35.89
C PHE A 74 47.29 17.20 35.58
N ALA A 75 46.53 18.19 36.03
CA ALA A 75 45.14 18.38 35.64
C ALA A 75 45.03 18.71 34.13
N ALA A 76 45.87 19.63 33.63
CA ALA A 76 45.94 19.97 32.21
C ALA A 76 46.34 18.77 31.35
N LYS A 77 47.34 17.99 31.78
CA LYS A 77 47.75 16.75 31.10
C LYS A 77 46.63 15.70 31.04
N ARG A 78 45.86 15.54 32.13
CA ARG A 78 44.69 14.64 32.17
C ARG A 78 43.56 15.14 31.25
N ALA A 79 43.27 16.43 31.26
CA ALA A 79 42.26 17.03 30.39
C ALA A 79 42.63 16.84 28.90
N TYR A 80 43.91 17.04 28.54
CA TYR A 80 44.41 16.80 27.18
C TYR A 80 44.26 15.33 26.76
N ALA A 81 44.69 14.39 27.60
CA ALA A 81 44.53 12.96 27.33
C ALA A 81 43.05 12.55 27.23
N MET A 82 42.18 13.19 28.02
CA MET A 82 40.73 12.95 27.97
C MET A 82 40.12 13.50 26.66
N GLU A 83 40.56 14.66 26.18
CA GLU A 83 40.13 15.20 24.88
C GLU A 83 40.59 14.31 23.72
N GLU A 84 41.83 13.83 23.75
CA GLU A 84 42.38 12.91 22.74
C GLU A 84 41.62 11.57 22.74
N SER A 85 41.36 11.00 23.91
CA SER A 85 40.54 9.79 24.03
C SER A 85 39.08 10.00 23.61
N ALA A 86 38.49 11.17 23.89
CA ALA A 86 37.14 11.52 23.43
C ALA A 86 37.08 11.69 21.91
N LYS A 87 38.11 12.27 21.29
CA LYS A 87 38.25 12.32 19.81
C LYS A 87 38.35 10.91 19.23
N ALA A 88 39.22 10.07 19.78
CA ALA A 88 39.35 8.68 19.34
C ALA A 88 38.05 7.88 19.52
N ALA A 89 37.33 8.07 20.63
CA ALA A 89 36.02 7.45 20.87
C ALA A 89 34.97 7.94 19.86
N ASN A 90 34.95 9.23 19.52
CA ASN A 90 34.05 9.79 18.52
C ASN A 90 34.35 9.27 17.11
N GLU A 91 35.62 9.16 16.74
CA GLU A 91 36.04 8.54 15.47
C GLU A 91 35.64 7.07 15.39
N SER A 92 35.84 6.32 16.48
CA SER A 92 35.39 4.93 16.60
C SER A 92 33.86 4.81 16.46
N ALA A 93 33.10 5.67 17.12
CA ALA A 93 31.63 5.71 17.02
C ALA A 93 31.17 6.03 15.58
N LYS A 94 31.83 6.97 14.89
CA LYS A 94 31.56 7.26 13.47
C LYS A 94 31.86 6.06 12.58
N ALA A 95 32.97 5.37 12.81
CA ALA A 95 33.32 4.15 12.07
C ALA A 95 32.29 3.03 12.32
N ALA A 96 31.86 2.86 13.58
CA ALA A 96 30.82 1.89 13.95
C ALA A 96 29.49 2.19 13.26
N ASN A 97 29.04 3.45 13.24
CA ASN A 97 27.83 3.87 12.53
C ASN A 97 27.92 3.60 11.03
N LYS A 98 29.05 3.95 10.39
CA LYS A 98 29.28 3.66 8.97
C LYS A 98 29.26 2.16 8.68
N ASN A 99 29.84 1.35 9.55
CA ASN A 99 29.81 -0.11 9.42
C ASN A 99 28.39 -0.67 9.58
N ALA A 100 27.60 -0.11 10.49
CA ALA A 100 26.19 -0.49 10.66
C ALA A 100 25.35 -0.14 9.42
N GLU A 101 25.57 1.04 8.81
CA GLU A 101 24.93 1.43 7.55
C GLU A 101 25.29 0.47 6.40
N ILE A 102 26.56 0.08 6.28
CA ILE A 102 27.01 -0.90 5.27
C ILE A 102 26.38 -2.27 5.54
N ALA A 103 26.32 -2.72 6.80
CA ALA A 103 25.70 -3.98 7.17
C ALA A 103 24.21 -4.00 6.80
N LEU A 104 23.47 -2.93 7.09
CA LEU A 104 22.07 -2.78 6.70
C LEU A 104 21.90 -2.80 5.17
N LYS A 105 22.78 -2.11 4.44
CA LYS A 105 22.78 -2.14 2.96
C LYS A 105 23.03 -3.54 2.42
N ASN A 106 24.00 -4.27 2.99
CA ASN A 106 24.33 -5.63 2.58
C ASN A 106 23.21 -6.62 2.89
N LEU A 107 22.52 -6.45 4.03
CA LEU A 107 21.32 -7.23 4.37
C LEU A 107 20.23 -7.01 3.34
N LYS A 108 19.92 -5.75 3.00
CA LYS A 108 18.93 -5.42 1.97
C LYS A 108 19.28 -6.01 0.60
N ILE A 109 20.55 -5.93 0.19
CA ILE A 109 21.02 -6.56 -1.06
C ILE A 109 20.83 -8.08 -1.01
N SER A 110 21.11 -8.71 0.13
CA SER A 110 20.97 -10.16 0.28
C SER A 110 19.50 -10.60 0.27
N GLU A 111 18.60 -9.83 0.90
CA GLU A 111 17.16 -10.06 0.85
C GLU A 111 16.64 -9.94 -0.59
N ASP A 112 17.00 -8.86 -1.28
CA ASP A 112 16.64 -8.62 -2.68
C ASP A 112 17.11 -9.76 -3.60
N LYS A 113 18.33 -10.27 -3.37
CA LYS A 113 18.86 -11.41 -4.10
C LYS A 113 18.03 -12.68 -3.86
N GLN A 114 17.67 -12.97 -2.60
CA GLN A 114 16.85 -14.15 -2.28
C GLN A 114 15.45 -14.07 -2.90
N ILE A 115 14.82 -12.88 -2.89
CA ILE A 115 13.53 -12.66 -3.54
C ILE A 115 13.65 -12.92 -5.04
N THR A 116 14.68 -12.35 -5.68
CA THR A 116 14.93 -12.53 -7.12
C THR A 116 15.12 -14.00 -7.50
N GLU A 117 15.89 -14.77 -6.72
CA GLU A 117 16.11 -16.20 -6.95
C GLU A 117 14.82 -17.02 -6.80
N ARG A 118 14.01 -16.74 -5.76
CA ARG A 118 12.71 -17.41 -5.56
C ARG A 118 11.72 -17.07 -6.67
N PHE A 119 11.69 -15.81 -7.09
CA PHE A 119 10.85 -15.33 -8.18
C PHE A 119 11.20 -16.01 -9.51
N ALA A 120 12.49 -16.03 -9.87
CA ALA A 120 12.95 -16.69 -11.09
C ALA A 120 12.60 -18.19 -11.11
N LYS A 121 12.82 -18.88 -9.99
CA LYS A 121 12.46 -20.30 -9.85
C LYS A 121 10.96 -20.53 -9.96
N ALA A 122 10.13 -19.66 -9.39
CA ALA A 122 8.68 -19.79 -9.49
C ALA A 122 8.21 -19.58 -10.93
N ILE A 123 8.78 -18.63 -11.68
CA ILE A 123 8.47 -18.45 -13.11
C ILE A 123 8.84 -19.71 -13.92
N GLU A 124 10.02 -20.28 -13.70
CA GLU A 124 10.44 -21.51 -14.38
C GLU A 124 9.46 -22.66 -14.09
N GLN A 125 9.03 -22.80 -12.84
CA GLN A 125 8.06 -23.82 -12.41
C GLN A 125 6.65 -23.58 -12.96
N LEU A 126 6.28 -22.33 -13.21
CA LEU A 126 4.98 -21.98 -13.81
C LEU A 126 4.85 -22.52 -15.25
N ALA A 127 5.98 -22.69 -15.96
CA ALA A 127 6.02 -23.30 -17.29
C ALA A 127 5.97 -24.84 -17.27
N SER A 128 5.93 -25.47 -16.09
CA SER A 128 5.91 -26.94 -15.98
C SER A 128 4.64 -27.55 -16.56
N GLU A 129 4.74 -28.73 -17.19
CA GLU A 129 3.59 -29.51 -17.62
C GLU A 129 2.79 -30.12 -16.45
N LYS A 130 3.41 -30.26 -15.27
CA LYS A 130 2.78 -30.84 -14.08
C LYS A 130 1.99 -29.79 -13.30
N ILE A 131 0.69 -30.04 -13.11
CA ILE A 131 -0.20 -29.11 -12.43
C ILE A 131 0.25 -28.81 -10.99
N GLU A 132 0.75 -29.80 -10.26
CA GLU A 132 1.21 -29.65 -8.87
C GLU A 132 2.39 -28.68 -8.77
N VAL A 133 3.28 -28.70 -9.77
CA VAL A 133 4.43 -27.80 -9.85
C VAL A 133 3.97 -26.38 -10.17
N ARG A 134 3.03 -26.20 -11.10
CA ARG A 134 2.45 -24.89 -11.41
C ARG A 134 1.71 -24.28 -10.23
N LEU A 135 0.92 -25.07 -9.50
CA LEU A 135 0.24 -24.60 -8.30
C LEU A 135 1.24 -24.14 -7.22
N GLY A 136 2.31 -24.92 -7.00
CA GLY A 136 3.39 -24.53 -6.11
C GLY A 136 4.05 -23.21 -6.51
N ALA A 137 4.24 -23.00 -7.82
CA ALA A 137 4.75 -21.74 -8.36
C ALA A 137 3.81 -20.56 -8.11
N ILE A 138 2.51 -20.72 -8.40
CA ILE A 138 1.48 -19.68 -8.20
C ILE A 138 1.44 -19.21 -6.75
N TYR A 139 1.42 -20.14 -5.78
CA TYR A 139 1.42 -19.76 -4.36
C TYR A 139 2.76 -19.21 -3.88
N THR A 140 3.88 -19.63 -4.49
CA THR A 140 5.18 -19.00 -4.22
C THR A 140 5.20 -17.56 -4.69
N LEU A 141 4.65 -17.28 -5.88
CA LEU A 141 4.48 -15.93 -6.41
C LEU A 141 3.55 -15.09 -5.53
N GLU A 142 2.40 -15.63 -5.08
CA GLU A 142 1.51 -14.96 -4.12
C GLU A 142 2.26 -14.56 -2.85
N ARG A 143 3.07 -15.47 -2.29
CA ARG A 143 3.83 -15.18 -1.07
C ARG A 143 4.85 -14.07 -1.29
N ILE A 144 5.59 -14.09 -2.40
CA ILE A 144 6.53 -13.01 -2.74
C ILE A 144 5.80 -11.68 -2.90
N ALA A 145 4.62 -11.68 -3.54
CA ALA A 145 3.80 -10.49 -3.73
C ALA A 145 3.32 -9.89 -2.40
N LYS A 146 2.99 -10.74 -1.42
CA LYS A 146 2.63 -10.30 -0.06
C LYS A 146 3.84 -9.73 0.69
N ASP A 147 4.97 -10.43 0.62
CA ASP A 147 6.20 -10.08 1.34
C ASP A 147 6.90 -8.82 0.75
N SER A 148 6.65 -8.49 -0.53
CA SER A 148 7.32 -7.39 -1.24
C SER A 148 6.36 -6.55 -2.09
N GLU A 149 5.97 -5.40 -1.56
CA GLU A 149 5.11 -4.42 -2.25
C GLU A 149 5.66 -4.01 -3.63
N LYS A 150 6.99 -3.80 -3.73
CA LYS A 150 7.64 -3.41 -4.99
C LYS A 150 7.54 -4.49 -6.09
N ASP A 151 7.42 -5.75 -5.71
CA ASP A 151 7.39 -6.89 -6.64
C ASP A 151 5.97 -7.38 -6.93
N GLN A 152 4.98 -7.05 -6.08
CA GLN A 152 3.58 -7.45 -6.26
C GLN A 152 3.09 -7.16 -7.67
N TRP A 153 3.26 -5.94 -8.17
CA TRP A 153 2.72 -5.55 -9.47
C TRP A 153 3.27 -6.42 -10.61
N THR A 154 4.59 -6.62 -10.63
CA THR A 154 5.26 -7.47 -11.63
C THR A 154 4.74 -8.91 -11.56
N ILE A 155 4.50 -9.43 -10.35
CA ILE A 155 3.91 -10.75 -10.15
C ILE A 155 2.49 -10.82 -10.72
N MET A 156 1.66 -9.80 -10.47
CA MET A 156 0.32 -9.74 -11.05
C MET A 156 0.35 -9.68 -12.57
N GLU A 157 1.31 -8.97 -13.17
CA GLU A 157 1.53 -8.96 -14.63
C GLU A 157 1.90 -10.35 -15.16
N VAL A 158 2.79 -11.08 -14.47
CA VAL A 158 3.18 -12.45 -14.86
C VAL A 158 2.01 -13.42 -14.79
N LEU A 159 1.25 -13.42 -13.69
CA LEU A 159 0.07 -14.28 -13.54
C LEU A 159 -1.01 -13.93 -14.57
N THR A 160 -1.19 -12.64 -14.85
CA THR A 160 -2.13 -12.14 -15.86
C THR A 160 -1.72 -12.61 -17.27
N ALA A 161 -0.44 -12.50 -17.61
CA ALA A 161 0.10 -12.99 -18.88
C ALA A 161 -0.07 -14.51 -19.02
N PHE A 162 0.16 -15.26 -17.93
CA PHE A 162 -0.07 -16.71 -17.91
C PHE A 162 -1.53 -17.06 -18.22
N VAL A 163 -2.50 -16.36 -17.61
CA VAL A 163 -3.93 -16.57 -17.88
C VAL A 163 -4.26 -16.29 -19.34
N ARG A 164 -3.76 -15.18 -19.90
CA ARG A 164 -3.99 -14.82 -21.31
C ARG A 164 -3.51 -15.88 -22.29
N GLU A 165 -2.30 -16.40 -22.07
CA GLU A 165 -1.69 -17.39 -22.94
C GLU A 165 -2.40 -18.76 -22.86
N ASN A 166 -2.91 -19.10 -21.67
CA ASN A 166 -3.42 -20.46 -21.40
C ASN A 166 -4.95 -20.57 -21.40
N ALA A 167 -5.67 -19.45 -21.48
CA ALA A 167 -7.12 -19.42 -21.55
C ALA A 167 -7.62 -18.43 -22.61
N PRO A 168 -7.17 -18.46 -23.87
CA PRO A 168 -7.68 -17.55 -24.90
C PRO A 168 -9.12 -17.89 -25.30
N VAL A 169 -9.90 -16.89 -25.73
CA VAL A 169 -11.16 -17.12 -26.43
C VAL A 169 -10.86 -17.84 -27.75
N LYS A 170 -11.37 -19.07 -27.91
CA LYS A 170 -11.34 -19.79 -29.19
C LYS A 170 -12.52 -19.33 -30.04
N LYS A 171 -12.31 -19.17 -31.36
CA LYS A 171 -13.39 -18.85 -32.29
C LYS A 171 -14.33 -20.05 -32.43
N GLU A 172 -15.63 -19.80 -32.57
CA GLU A 172 -16.67 -20.84 -32.67
C GLU A 172 -16.41 -21.85 -33.80
N ASP A 173 -15.80 -21.43 -34.91
CA ASP A 173 -15.38 -22.31 -36.02
C ASP A 173 -14.32 -23.37 -35.63
N GLN A 174 -13.66 -23.21 -34.48
CA GLN A 174 -12.63 -24.12 -33.97
C GLN A 174 -13.19 -25.15 -32.97
N LEU A 175 -14.49 -25.13 -32.69
CA LEU A 175 -15.16 -26.05 -31.76
C LEU A 175 -15.93 -27.11 -32.56
N GLN A 176 -15.20 -28.02 -33.19
CA GLN A 176 -15.77 -29.06 -34.06
C GLN A 176 -16.20 -30.33 -33.31
N ASP A 177 -15.75 -30.54 -32.07
CA ASP A 177 -16.00 -31.79 -31.34
C ASP A 177 -16.75 -31.60 -30.01
N GLN A 178 -17.77 -32.43 -29.75
CA GLN A 178 -18.54 -32.46 -28.50
C GLN A 178 -17.65 -32.72 -27.26
N GLU A 179 -16.50 -33.36 -27.43
CA GLU A 179 -15.54 -33.63 -26.36
C GLU A 179 -14.76 -32.36 -25.93
N ASP A 180 -14.53 -31.41 -26.85
CA ASP A 180 -13.97 -30.09 -26.54
C ASP A 180 -14.96 -29.21 -25.80
N ILE A 181 -16.26 -29.34 -26.11
CA ILE A 181 -17.36 -28.69 -25.38
C ILE A 181 -17.42 -29.23 -23.94
N GLU A 182 -17.16 -30.52 -23.73
CA GLU A 182 -17.12 -31.17 -22.40
C GLU A 182 -15.90 -30.72 -21.58
N LYS A 183 -14.72 -30.57 -22.19
CA LYS A 183 -13.51 -30.01 -21.54
C LYS A 183 -13.60 -28.52 -21.25
N LEU A 184 -14.34 -27.75 -22.05
CA LEU A 184 -14.75 -26.37 -21.75
C LEU A 184 -15.68 -26.28 -20.53
N ARG A 185 -16.20 -27.40 -20.00
CA ARG A 185 -17.16 -27.35 -18.88
C ARG A 185 -16.54 -26.95 -17.56
N LYS A 186 -15.22 -27.07 -17.37
CA LYS A 186 -14.54 -26.71 -16.11
C LYS A 186 -13.27 -25.92 -16.39
N LEU A 187 -13.19 -24.72 -15.83
CA LEU A 187 -11.99 -23.90 -15.86
C LEU A 187 -10.79 -24.70 -15.32
N ARG A 188 -9.65 -24.65 -16.02
CA ARG A 188 -8.43 -25.30 -15.53
C ARG A 188 -8.06 -24.76 -14.15
N LEU A 189 -7.59 -25.66 -13.28
CA LEU A 189 -7.31 -25.33 -11.88
C LEU A 189 -6.23 -24.25 -11.73
N ASP A 190 -5.15 -24.33 -12.51
CA ASP A 190 -4.09 -23.31 -12.50
C ASP A 190 -4.58 -21.92 -12.94
N ILE A 191 -5.49 -21.84 -13.92
CA ILE A 191 -6.10 -20.58 -14.34
C ILE A 191 -6.96 -20.00 -13.23
N GLN A 192 -7.78 -20.84 -12.58
CA GLN A 192 -8.56 -20.43 -11.41
C GLN A 192 -7.65 -19.92 -10.29
N GLU A 193 -6.56 -20.62 -9.97
CA GLU A 193 -5.64 -20.18 -8.91
C GLU A 193 -4.92 -18.88 -9.26
N CYS A 194 -4.50 -18.69 -10.52
CA CYS A 194 -3.95 -17.40 -10.97
C CYS A 194 -4.96 -16.26 -10.76
N LEU A 195 -6.21 -16.45 -11.17
CA LEU A 195 -7.26 -15.45 -10.97
C LEU A 195 -7.54 -15.19 -9.49
N THR A 196 -7.53 -16.23 -8.65
CA THR A 196 -7.70 -16.12 -7.20
C THR A 196 -6.56 -15.33 -6.56
N VAL A 197 -5.30 -15.59 -6.93
CA VAL A 197 -4.15 -14.82 -6.43
C VAL A 197 -4.20 -13.37 -6.90
N ILE A 198 -4.51 -13.14 -8.17
CA ILE A 198 -4.71 -11.78 -8.71
C ILE A 198 -5.79 -11.03 -7.92
N GLY A 199 -6.91 -11.69 -7.67
CA GLY A 199 -8.06 -11.15 -6.96
C GLY A 199 -7.83 -10.87 -5.47
N ARG A 200 -6.84 -11.52 -4.85
CA ARG A 200 -6.49 -11.36 -3.42
C ARG A 200 -5.37 -10.36 -3.17
N ARG A 201 -4.88 -9.66 -4.20
CA ARG A 201 -3.78 -8.70 -4.03
C ARG A 201 -4.18 -7.58 -3.06
N GLU A 202 -3.27 -7.25 -2.15
CA GLU A 202 -3.52 -6.34 -1.01
C GLU A 202 -2.90 -4.96 -1.22
N HIS A 203 -1.70 -4.90 -1.80
CA HIS A 203 -1.00 -3.61 -2.00
C HIS A 203 -1.67 -2.77 -3.08
N LYS A 204 -1.51 -1.45 -2.98
CA LYS A 204 -2.15 -0.48 -3.88
C LYS A 204 -1.66 -0.66 -5.32
N ASP A 205 -2.60 -0.78 -6.26
CA ASP A 205 -2.28 -0.82 -7.69
C ASP A 205 -1.67 0.52 -8.18
N PRO A 206 -0.67 0.50 -9.08
CA PRO A 206 -0.14 1.70 -9.71
C PRO A 206 -1.24 2.47 -10.46
N GLU A 207 -1.31 3.78 -10.26
CA GLU A 207 -2.40 4.62 -10.76
C GLU A 207 -2.46 4.73 -12.29
N ASN A 208 -1.37 4.43 -13.00
CA ASN A 208 -1.26 4.51 -14.45
C ASN A 208 -1.22 3.13 -15.14
N LYS A 209 -1.40 2.04 -14.39
CA LYS A 209 -1.41 0.68 -14.94
C LYS A 209 -2.75 -0.02 -14.73
N ARG A 210 -2.97 -1.08 -15.50
CA ARG A 210 -4.16 -1.93 -15.48
C ARG A 210 -3.73 -3.35 -15.84
N LEU A 211 -4.32 -4.35 -15.19
CA LEU A 211 -4.13 -5.75 -15.58
C LEU A 211 -4.97 -6.02 -16.82
N ASP A 212 -4.32 -6.48 -17.89
CA ASP A 212 -4.99 -6.82 -19.14
C ASP A 212 -5.34 -8.30 -19.17
N LEU A 213 -6.63 -8.60 -19.09
CA LEU A 213 -7.27 -9.91 -19.17
C LEU A 213 -8.25 -9.92 -20.36
N SER A 214 -7.96 -9.15 -21.41
CA SER A 214 -8.78 -9.13 -22.62
C SER A 214 -8.68 -10.44 -23.41
N ASN A 215 -9.75 -10.78 -24.13
CA ASN A 215 -9.79 -11.93 -25.04
C ASN A 215 -9.50 -13.29 -24.37
N ILE A 216 -9.85 -13.46 -23.09
CA ILE A 216 -9.70 -14.73 -22.37
C ILE A 216 -11.05 -15.44 -22.19
N ASN A 217 -11.04 -16.76 -22.12
CA ASN A 217 -12.18 -17.58 -21.73
C ASN A 217 -11.98 -18.09 -20.30
N ILE A 218 -12.63 -17.41 -19.37
CA ILE A 218 -12.71 -17.76 -17.97
C ILE A 218 -14.16 -18.02 -17.56
N SER A 219 -14.95 -18.58 -18.49
CA SER A 219 -16.32 -18.99 -18.21
C SER A 219 -16.36 -19.90 -16.98
N LYS A 220 -17.37 -19.71 -16.13
CA LYS A 220 -17.55 -20.40 -14.85
C LYS A 220 -16.43 -20.18 -13.81
N ALA A 221 -15.56 -19.18 -14.00
CA ALA A 221 -14.60 -18.80 -12.96
C ALA A 221 -15.31 -18.43 -11.66
N ASN A 222 -14.73 -18.82 -10.53
CA ASN A 222 -15.14 -18.33 -9.22
C ASN A 222 -14.23 -17.16 -8.81
N LEU A 223 -14.81 -15.96 -8.83
CA LEU A 223 -14.18 -14.70 -8.48
C LEU A 223 -14.93 -14.02 -7.32
N THR A 224 -15.58 -14.79 -6.44
CA THR A 224 -16.26 -14.25 -5.26
C THR A 224 -15.32 -13.37 -4.45
N GLU A 225 -15.77 -12.14 -4.15
CA GLU A 225 -15.04 -11.10 -3.41
C GLU A 225 -13.68 -10.70 -4.01
N ALA A 226 -13.41 -11.10 -5.25
CA ALA A 226 -12.13 -10.81 -5.89
C ALA A 226 -11.99 -9.33 -6.25
N ASN A 227 -10.79 -8.78 -6.04
CA ASN A 227 -10.44 -7.43 -6.48
C ASN A 227 -9.94 -7.45 -7.93
N PHE A 228 -10.71 -6.92 -8.86
CA PHE A 228 -10.35 -6.70 -10.26
C PHE A 228 -10.57 -5.23 -10.66
N LYS A 229 -10.38 -4.32 -9.69
CA LYS A 229 -10.45 -2.87 -9.92
C LYS A 229 -9.61 -2.49 -11.13
N ARG A 230 -10.22 -1.74 -12.05
CA ARG A 230 -9.62 -1.21 -13.29
C ARG A 230 -9.06 -2.24 -14.28
N ALA A 231 -9.30 -3.54 -14.07
CA ALA A 231 -8.87 -4.59 -15.00
C ALA A 231 -9.50 -4.39 -16.39
N ILE A 232 -8.78 -4.80 -17.43
CA ILE A 232 -9.28 -4.80 -18.80
C ILE A 232 -9.73 -6.23 -19.11
N LEU A 233 -11.04 -6.43 -19.23
CA LEU A 233 -11.72 -7.69 -19.55
C LEU A 233 -12.49 -7.56 -20.88
N ALA A 234 -12.00 -6.68 -21.77
CA ALA A 234 -12.61 -6.46 -23.08
C ALA A 234 -12.62 -7.77 -23.88
N GLU A 235 -13.77 -8.10 -24.48
CA GLU A 235 -13.97 -9.32 -25.27
C GLU A 235 -13.66 -10.63 -24.52
N ALA A 236 -13.60 -10.59 -23.18
CA ALA A 236 -13.44 -11.79 -22.37
C ALA A 236 -14.77 -12.55 -22.29
N ASN A 237 -14.69 -13.88 -22.28
CA ASN A 237 -15.81 -14.76 -21.96
C ASN A 237 -15.78 -15.12 -20.48
N LEU A 238 -16.77 -14.61 -19.77
CA LEU A 238 -17.05 -14.79 -18.34
C LEU A 238 -18.45 -15.41 -18.14
N LYS A 239 -19.00 -16.09 -19.16
CA LYS A 239 -20.30 -16.76 -19.06
C LYS A 239 -20.37 -17.63 -17.83
N ARG A 240 -21.47 -17.49 -17.06
CA ARG A 240 -21.72 -18.28 -15.84
C ARG A 240 -20.65 -18.15 -14.75
N ALA A 241 -19.82 -17.11 -14.79
CA ALA A 241 -18.84 -16.84 -13.73
C ALA A 241 -19.56 -16.43 -12.43
N ILE A 242 -18.96 -16.77 -11.29
CA ILE A 242 -19.43 -16.39 -9.95
C ILE A 242 -18.61 -15.17 -9.51
N LEU A 243 -19.25 -14.01 -9.47
CA LEU A 243 -18.65 -12.68 -9.26
C LEU A 243 -19.26 -12.00 -8.02
N ILE A 244 -19.83 -12.79 -7.12
CA ILE A 244 -20.56 -12.32 -5.93
C ILE A 244 -19.63 -11.45 -5.08
N GLY A 245 -20.04 -10.21 -4.80
CA GLY A 245 -19.27 -9.27 -3.99
C GLY A 245 -17.93 -8.82 -4.60
N ALA A 246 -17.62 -9.20 -5.84
CA ALA A 246 -16.36 -8.85 -6.48
C ALA A 246 -16.25 -7.34 -6.74
N ASN A 247 -15.04 -6.80 -6.66
CA ASN A 247 -14.77 -5.39 -6.94
C ASN A 247 -14.22 -5.21 -8.36
N PHE A 248 -15.05 -4.67 -9.24
CA PHE A 248 -14.76 -4.31 -10.62
C PHE A 248 -14.84 -2.80 -10.86
N GLU A 249 -14.61 -1.98 -9.83
CA GLU A 249 -14.62 -0.52 -9.96
C GLU A 249 -13.70 -0.07 -11.11
N GLY A 250 -14.24 0.67 -12.08
CA GLY A 250 -13.48 1.19 -13.23
C GLY A 250 -12.95 0.14 -14.21
N ALA A 251 -13.36 -1.12 -14.09
CA ALA A 251 -12.98 -2.20 -15.00
C ALA A 251 -13.60 -1.99 -16.39
N ILE A 252 -13.00 -2.59 -17.41
CA ILE A 252 -13.42 -2.47 -18.82
C ILE A 252 -13.90 -3.82 -19.31
N PHE A 253 -15.20 -3.96 -19.54
CA PHE A 253 -15.89 -5.13 -20.07
C PHE A 253 -16.45 -4.90 -21.48
N THR A 254 -15.87 -3.97 -22.26
CA THR A 254 -16.34 -3.69 -23.62
C THR A 254 -16.46 -5.00 -24.42
N ARG A 255 -17.68 -5.30 -24.91
CA ARG A 255 -18.01 -6.54 -25.63
C ARG A 255 -17.68 -7.86 -24.90
N ALA A 256 -17.56 -7.83 -23.58
CA ALA A 256 -17.39 -9.06 -22.79
C ALA A 256 -18.69 -9.88 -22.81
N ASP A 257 -18.54 -11.20 -22.78
CA ASP A 257 -19.65 -12.12 -22.65
C ASP A 257 -19.84 -12.52 -21.19
N LEU A 258 -20.89 -11.99 -20.58
CA LEU A 258 -21.25 -12.10 -19.16
C LEU A 258 -22.59 -12.82 -18.97
N ALA A 259 -23.07 -13.54 -19.99
CA ALA A 259 -24.36 -14.21 -19.92
C ALA A 259 -24.39 -15.21 -18.76
N GLU A 260 -25.52 -15.27 -18.06
CA GLU A 260 -25.75 -16.10 -16.88
C GLU A 260 -24.74 -15.88 -15.72
N ALA A 261 -23.90 -14.84 -15.76
CA ALA A 261 -22.93 -14.57 -14.71
C ALA A 261 -23.60 -14.00 -13.46
N ASN A 262 -23.06 -14.32 -12.28
CA ASN A 262 -23.61 -13.88 -11.00
C ASN A 262 -22.78 -12.75 -10.39
N PHE A 263 -23.26 -11.53 -10.51
CA PHE A 263 -22.76 -10.28 -9.94
C PHE A 263 -23.50 -9.85 -8.66
N THR A 264 -24.18 -10.74 -7.94
CA THR A 264 -24.89 -10.36 -6.71
C THR A 264 -23.97 -9.54 -5.79
N ARG A 265 -24.39 -8.32 -5.45
CA ARG A 265 -23.64 -7.36 -4.61
C ARG A 265 -22.23 -6.99 -5.11
N ALA A 266 -21.92 -7.21 -6.38
CA ALA A 266 -20.66 -6.79 -6.97
C ALA A 266 -20.58 -5.26 -7.07
N ILE A 267 -19.35 -4.72 -7.07
CA ILE A 267 -19.07 -3.30 -7.25
C ILE A 267 -18.63 -3.07 -8.69
N LEU A 268 -19.46 -2.41 -9.48
CA LEU A 268 -19.25 -2.06 -10.90
C LEU A 268 -19.19 -0.55 -11.10
N THR A 269 -18.96 0.22 -10.02
CA THR A 269 -18.89 1.68 -10.09
C THR A 269 -17.84 2.14 -11.10
N GLU A 270 -18.21 3.09 -11.96
CA GLU A 270 -17.35 3.60 -13.05
C GLU A 270 -16.86 2.58 -14.10
N ALA A 271 -17.37 1.35 -14.12
CA ALA A 271 -16.97 0.36 -15.12
C ALA A 271 -17.45 0.72 -16.54
N ILE A 272 -16.75 0.24 -17.57
CA ILE A 272 -17.11 0.47 -18.98
C ILE A 272 -17.61 -0.86 -19.57
N LEU A 273 -18.88 -0.94 -19.93
CA LEU A 273 -19.56 -2.19 -20.33
C LEU A 273 -20.29 -2.05 -21.68
N ILE A 274 -19.71 -1.23 -22.57
CA ILE A 274 -20.29 -0.94 -23.88
C ILE A 274 -20.42 -2.25 -24.68
N GLY A 275 -21.64 -2.56 -25.09
CA GLY A 275 -21.96 -3.76 -25.86
C GLY A 275 -21.66 -5.09 -25.15
N ALA A 276 -21.51 -5.09 -23.82
CA ALA A 276 -21.36 -6.32 -23.05
C ALA A 276 -22.67 -7.14 -23.05
N ASN A 277 -22.55 -8.46 -22.96
CA ASN A 277 -23.69 -9.37 -22.93
C ASN A 277 -23.99 -9.85 -21.50
N PHE A 278 -25.05 -9.35 -20.88
CA PHE A 278 -25.60 -9.72 -19.58
C PHE A 278 -26.89 -10.54 -19.68
N GLU A 279 -27.13 -11.22 -20.81
CA GLU A 279 -28.31 -12.09 -20.97
C GLU A 279 -28.42 -13.07 -19.79
N GLU A 280 -29.58 -13.06 -19.12
CA GLU A 280 -29.88 -13.88 -17.94
C GLU A 280 -28.89 -13.74 -16.76
N ALA A 281 -28.08 -12.67 -16.73
CA ALA A 281 -27.15 -12.42 -15.63
C ALA A 281 -27.88 -12.01 -14.34
N ILE A 282 -27.28 -12.34 -13.19
CA ILE A 282 -27.81 -11.98 -11.86
C ILE A 282 -27.00 -10.80 -11.33
N LEU A 283 -27.61 -9.63 -11.21
CA LEU A 283 -27.01 -8.40 -10.68
C LEU A 283 -27.74 -7.88 -9.43
N ALA A 284 -28.46 -8.75 -8.72
CA ALA A 284 -29.23 -8.38 -7.54
C ALA A 284 -28.36 -7.64 -6.49
N GLY A 285 -28.79 -6.44 -6.11
CA GLY A 285 -28.09 -5.57 -5.16
C GLY A 285 -26.67 -5.13 -5.59
N ALA A 286 -26.29 -5.26 -6.86
CA ALA A 286 -25.02 -4.76 -7.36
C ALA A 286 -24.98 -3.22 -7.34
N ASP A 287 -23.78 -2.67 -7.16
CA ASP A 287 -23.54 -1.22 -7.22
C ASP A 287 -22.95 -0.84 -8.58
N LEU A 288 -23.77 -0.25 -9.43
CA LEU A 288 -23.42 0.23 -10.77
C LEU A 288 -23.48 1.77 -10.82
N THR A 289 -23.27 2.44 -9.69
CA THR A 289 -23.40 3.90 -9.60
C THR A 289 -22.39 4.66 -10.46
N LYS A 290 -22.78 5.90 -10.79
CA LYS A 290 -22.03 6.98 -11.46
C LYS A 290 -22.09 6.97 -13.00
N ALA A 291 -22.02 8.19 -13.57
CA ALA A 291 -22.11 8.51 -15.00
C ALA A 291 -21.04 7.88 -15.92
N LYS A 292 -20.07 7.14 -15.37
CA LYS A 292 -19.10 6.37 -16.15
C LYS A 292 -19.49 4.92 -16.33
N ALA A 293 -20.42 4.39 -15.52
CA ALA A 293 -21.01 3.09 -15.73
C ALA A 293 -21.77 3.12 -17.07
N ASN A 294 -21.07 2.69 -18.13
CA ASN A 294 -21.52 2.86 -19.50
C ASN A 294 -21.92 1.52 -20.09
N PHE A 295 -23.22 1.33 -20.23
CA PHE A 295 -23.89 0.15 -20.76
C PHE A 295 -24.48 0.41 -22.15
N THR A 296 -23.95 1.39 -22.90
CA THR A 296 -24.49 1.71 -24.22
C THR A 296 -24.52 0.47 -25.11
N GLY A 297 -25.72 0.13 -25.61
CA GLY A 297 -25.93 -1.05 -26.45
C GLY A 297 -25.70 -2.40 -25.77
N ALA A 298 -25.57 -2.45 -24.44
CA ALA A 298 -25.42 -3.71 -23.71
C ALA A 298 -26.72 -4.52 -23.74
N ASN A 299 -26.59 -5.84 -23.70
CA ASN A 299 -27.71 -6.76 -23.66
C ASN A 299 -27.97 -7.21 -22.21
N PHE A 300 -29.13 -6.94 -21.65
CA PHE A 300 -29.63 -7.35 -20.33
C PHE A 300 -30.93 -8.15 -20.45
N THR A 301 -31.19 -8.78 -21.61
CA THR A 301 -32.41 -9.56 -21.80
C THR A 301 -32.53 -10.64 -20.72
N GLY A 302 -33.66 -10.64 -20.00
CA GLY A 302 -33.91 -11.57 -18.89
C GLY A 302 -33.02 -11.40 -17.66
N ALA A 303 -32.21 -10.33 -17.57
CA ALA A 303 -31.31 -10.13 -16.42
C ALA A 303 -32.08 -9.80 -15.14
N ILE A 304 -31.55 -10.25 -13.99
CA ILE A 304 -32.11 -10.00 -12.67
C ILE A 304 -31.34 -8.86 -12.00
N LEU A 305 -31.93 -7.66 -11.98
CA LEU A 305 -31.40 -6.40 -11.44
C LEU A 305 -32.16 -5.94 -10.18
N THR A 306 -32.83 -6.86 -9.49
CA THR A 306 -33.60 -6.59 -8.26
C THR A 306 -32.76 -5.81 -7.24
N GLU A 307 -33.29 -4.69 -6.73
CA GLU A 307 -32.64 -3.81 -5.76
C GLU A 307 -31.25 -3.26 -6.19
N ALA A 308 -30.90 -3.33 -7.48
CA ALA A 308 -29.61 -2.83 -7.97
C ALA A 308 -29.50 -1.29 -7.83
N ILE A 309 -28.29 -0.80 -7.55
CA ILE A 309 -28.01 0.64 -7.41
C ILE A 309 -27.45 1.15 -8.73
N LEU A 310 -28.28 1.81 -9.53
CA LEU A 310 -27.99 2.22 -10.91
C LEU A 310 -27.88 3.74 -11.06
N ILE A 311 -27.67 4.49 -9.97
CA ILE A 311 -27.77 5.95 -9.94
C ILE A 311 -26.83 6.60 -10.98
N GLY A 312 -27.42 7.33 -11.93
CA GLY A 312 -26.70 8.06 -12.97
C GLY A 312 -26.05 7.19 -14.06
N ALA A 313 -26.29 5.88 -14.09
CA ALA A 313 -25.73 4.99 -15.11
C ALA A 313 -26.26 5.29 -16.52
N ASN A 314 -25.47 4.98 -17.54
CA ASN A 314 -25.82 5.19 -18.95
C ASN A 314 -26.22 3.88 -19.63
N PHE A 315 -27.51 3.69 -19.87
CA PHE A 315 -28.14 2.58 -20.59
C PHE A 315 -28.65 3.01 -21.97
N GLU A 316 -28.08 4.05 -22.59
CA GLU A 316 -28.49 4.47 -23.93
C GLU A 316 -28.47 3.30 -24.91
N LYS A 317 -29.61 3.02 -25.57
CA LYS A 317 -29.79 1.90 -26.52
C LYS A 317 -29.53 0.50 -25.93
N ALA A 318 -29.54 0.33 -24.61
CA ALA A 318 -29.43 -0.99 -24.00
C ALA A 318 -30.71 -1.82 -24.24
N TYR A 319 -30.56 -3.15 -24.28
CA TYR A 319 -31.67 -4.10 -24.36
C TYR A 319 -31.95 -4.64 -22.97
N LEU A 320 -33.08 -4.30 -22.38
CA LEU A 320 -33.55 -4.71 -21.04
C LEU A 320 -34.86 -5.51 -21.15
N ILE A 321 -35.06 -6.18 -22.28
CA ILE A 321 -36.28 -6.93 -22.57
C ILE A 321 -36.46 -8.02 -21.51
N ARG A 322 -37.62 -8.07 -20.85
CA ARG A 322 -37.91 -9.01 -19.74
C ARG A 322 -36.96 -8.94 -18.54
N ALA A 323 -36.21 -7.85 -18.39
CA ALA A 323 -35.36 -7.68 -17.21
C ALA A 323 -36.20 -7.44 -15.95
N ASP A 324 -35.79 -8.02 -14.82
CA ASP A 324 -36.37 -7.74 -13.51
C ASP A 324 -35.58 -6.62 -12.84
N LEU A 325 -36.15 -5.42 -12.78
CA LEU A 325 -35.63 -4.21 -12.14
C LEU A 325 -36.42 -3.86 -10.86
N THR A 326 -37.11 -4.84 -10.26
CA THR A 326 -37.96 -4.63 -9.08
C THR A 326 -37.15 -3.96 -7.95
N GLY A 327 -37.67 -2.83 -7.44
CA GLY A 327 -37.05 -2.06 -6.37
C GLY A 327 -35.70 -1.39 -6.73
N ALA A 328 -35.26 -1.43 -7.99
CA ALA A 328 -33.97 -0.88 -8.38
C ALA A 328 -33.93 0.66 -8.29
N ASN A 329 -32.76 1.21 -7.97
CA ASN A 329 -32.56 2.66 -7.91
C ASN A 329 -31.93 3.20 -9.20
N LEU A 330 -32.79 3.66 -10.10
CA LEU A 330 -32.48 4.20 -11.42
C LEU A 330 -32.45 5.74 -11.44
N THR A 331 -32.24 6.39 -10.28
CA THR A 331 -32.26 7.86 -10.18
C THR A 331 -31.26 8.50 -11.16
N GLY A 332 -31.72 9.41 -12.01
CA GLY A 332 -30.88 10.15 -12.96
C GLY A 332 -30.25 9.31 -14.07
N THR A 333 -30.69 8.06 -14.28
CA THR A 333 -30.17 7.19 -15.34
C THR A 333 -30.49 7.71 -16.74
N ASN A 334 -29.63 7.39 -17.71
CA ASN A 334 -29.93 7.60 -19.12
C ASN A 334 -30.40 6.30 -19.77
N LEU A 335 -31.70 6.17 -19.99
CA LEU A 335 -32.37 5.07 -20.70
C LEU A 335 -32.84 5.51 -22.10
N THR A 336 -32.23 6.55 -22.67
CA THR A 336 -32.60 7.07 -23.99
C THR A 336 -32.50 5.96 -25.04
N ARG A 337 -33.60 5.71 -25.76
CA ARG A 337 -33.73 4.64 -26.76
C ARG A 337 -33.44 3.22 -26.25
N ALA A 338 -33.48 3.00 -24.93
CA ALA A 338 -33.39 1.65 -24.38
C ALA A 338 -34.69 0.87 -24.69
N ASP A 339 -34.56 -0.45 -24.82
CA ASP A 339 -35.69 -1.36 -24.98
C ASP A 339 -35.98 -2.06 -23.66
N LEU A 340 -37.09 -1.68 -23.01
CA LEU A 340 -37.59 -2.23 -21.74
C LEU A 340 -38.88 -3.02 -21.97
N THR A 341 -39.07 -3.60 -23.16
CA THR A 341 -40.26 -4.40 -23.49
C THR A 341 -40.42 -5.55 -22.49
N GLU A 342 -41.62 -5.71 -21.93
CA GLU A 342 -41.94 -6.71 -20.91
C GLU A 342 -41.06 -6.66 -19.64
N ALA A 343 -40.32 -5.57 -19.39
CA ALA A 343 -39.50 -5.44 -18.19
C ALA A 343 -40.36 -5.18 -16.93
N ASP A 344 -39.93 -5.73 -15.79
CA ASP A 344 -40.57 -5.48 -14.50
C ASP A 344 -39.81 -4.39 -13.75
N LEU A 345 -40.43 -3.22 -13.56
CA LEU A 345 -39.89 -2.08 -12.81
C LEU A 345 -40.71 -1.80 -11.55
N THR A 346 -41.39 -2.81 -11.00
CA THR A 346 -42.25 -2.64 -9.83
C THR A 346 -41.49 -2.01 -8.67
N GLY A 347 -42.01 -0.89 -8.15
CA GLY A 347 -41.39 -0.13 -7.05
C GLY A 347 -40.03 0.51 -7.36
N ALA A 348 -39.57 0.50 -8.61
CA ALA A 348 -38.28 1.08 -8.98
C ALA A 348 -38.30 2.62 -8.89
N ASN A 349 -37.14 3.22 -8.62
CA ASN A 349 -36.99 4.67 -8.54
C ASN A 349 -36.31 5.24 -9.79
N LEU A 350 -37.10 5.81 -10.71
CA LEU A 350 -36.66 6.50 -11.93
C LEU A 350 -36.70 8.03 -11.79
N THR A 351 -36.57 8.57 -10.58
CA THR A 351 -36.55 10.03 -10.37
C THR A 351 -35.51 10.69 -11.27
N ARG A 352 -35.93 11.68 -12.08
CA ARG A 352 -35.08 12.41 -13.05
C ARG A 352 -34.38 11.53 -14.09
N ALA A 353 -34.87 10.32 -14.36
CA ALA A 353 -34.33 9.48 -15.43
C ALA A 353 -34.68 10.03 -16.82
N TYR A 354 -33.81 9.78 -17.80
CA TYR A 354 -34.02 10.12 -19.21
C TYR A 354 -34.51 8.89 -19.97
N LEU A 355 -35.79 8.85 -20.32
CA LEU A 355 -36.46 7.77 -21.04
C LEU A 355 -36.82 8.20 -22.47
N ILE A 356 -36.07 9.13 -23.05
CA ILE A 356 -36.38 9.73 -24.35
C ILE A 356 -36.37 8.64 -25.43
N LYS A 357 -37.52 8.44 -26.10
CA LYS A 357 -37.70 7.37 -27.10
C LYS A 357 -37.41 5.95 -26.57
N ALA A 358 -37.49 5.72 -25.27
CA ALA A 358 -37.42 4.38 -24.71
C ALA A 358 -38.66 3.56 -25.11
N ILE A 359 -38.49 2.26 -25.32
CA ILE A 359 -39.57 1.32 -25.57
C ILE A 359 -39.94 0.68 -24.22
N LEU A 360 -41.17 0.85 -23.77
CA LEU A 360 -41.71 0.32 -22.51
C LEU A 360 -43.00 -0.47 -22.80
N GLU A 361 -43.06 -1.13 -23.96
CA GLU A 361 -44.25 -1.91 -24.32
C GLU A 361 -44.44 -3.06 -23.34
N GLU A 362 -45.64 -3.21 -22.81
CA GLU A 362 -45.97 -4.24 -21.81
C GLU A 362 -45.12 -4.21 -20.53
N ALA A 363 -44.37 -3.13 -20.28
CA ALA A 363 -43.57 -2.99 -19.07
C ALA A 363 -44.47 -2.84 -17.83
N ILE A 364 -44.06 -3.49 -16.74
CA ILE A 364 -44.72 -3.37 -15.43
C ILE A 364 -44.08 -2.20 -14.70
N LEU A 365 -44.86 -1.14 -14.49
CA LEU A 365 -44.45 0.12 -13.86
C LEU A 365 -45.28 0.37 -12.60
N GLU A 366 -45.68 -0.69 -11.89
CA GLU A 366 -46.49 -0.58 -10.68
C GLU A 366 -45.68 0.07 -9.54
N GLU A 367 -46.27 1.02 -8.83
CA GLU A 367 -45.65 1.75 -7.71
C GLU A 367 -44.31 2.44 -8.07
N VAL A 368 -44.04 2.64 -9.37
CA VAL A 368 -42.79 3.22 -9.85
C VAL A 368 -42.71 4.71 -9.53
N ILE A 369 -41.51 5.22 -9.20
CA ILE A 369 -41.29 6.65 -8.96
C ILE A 369 -40.68 7.29 -10.20
N LEU A 370 -41.47 8.05 -10.96
CA LEU A 370 -41.06 8.75 -12.19
C LEU A 370 -40.93 10.26 -12.01
N ARG A 371 -40.75 10.74 -10.78
CA ARG A 371 -40.73 12.17 -10.47
C ARG A 371 -39.68 12.93 -11.29
N GLY A 372 -40.11 13.91 -12.08
CA GLY A 372 -39.21 14.69 -12.92
C GLY A 372 -38.51 13.90 -14.03
N ALA A 373 -38.94 12.66 -14.32
CA ALA A 373 -38.39 11.86 -15.42
C ALA A 373 -38.80 12.46 -16.78
N ILE A 374 -38.00 12.22 -17.82
CA ILE A 374 -38.24 12.74 -19.16
C ILE A 374 -38.56 11.58 -20.11
N LEU A 375 -39.84 11.39 -20.43
CA LEU A 375 -40.35 10.30 -21.27
C LEU A 375 -40.66 10.72 -22.70
N ARG A 376 -40.16 11.86 -23.17
CA ARG A 376 -40.52 12.41 -24.50
C ARG A 376 -40.32 11.37 -25.61
N GLY A 377 -41.39 11.07 -26.34
CA GLY A 377 -41.42 10.07 -27.41
C GLY A 377 -41.25 8.62 -26.96
N ALA A 378 -41.31 8.32 -25.65
CA ALA A 378 -41.31 6.95 -25.15
C ALA A 378 -42.59 6.22 -25.57
N ILE A 379 -42.48 4.91 -25.79
CA ILE A 379 -43.60 4.06 -26.20
C ILE A 379 -44.09 3.28 -24.98
N LEU A 380 -45.31 3.57 -24.51
CA LEU A 380 -45.92 2.97 -23.31
C LEU A 380 -47.08 2.02 -23.65
N THR A 381 -47.10 1.45 -24.86
CA THR A 381 -48.19 0.58 -25.32
C THR A 381 -48.39 -0.57 -24.34
N ARG A 382 -49.59 -0.70 -23.75
CA ARG A 382 -49.92 -1.74 -22.75
C ARG A 382 -49.07 -1.72 -21.47
N ALA A 383 -48.33 -0.65 -21.19
CA ALA A 383 -47.59 -0.52 -19.93
C ALA A 383 -48.53 -0.40 -18.72
N ILE A 384 -48.16 -1.01 -17.58
CA ILE A 384 -48.99 -1.05 -16.37
C ILE A 384 -48.48 -0.03 -15.36
N LEU A 385 -49.17 1.11 -15.21
CA LEU A 385 -48.73 2.25 -14.37
C LEU A 385 -49.52 2.37 -13.04
N ARG A 386 -49.99 1.26 -12.45
CA ARG A 386 -50.80 1.33 -11.21
C ARG A 386 -49.97 1.88 -10.06
N GLY A 387 -50.45 2.93 -9.39
CA GLY A 387 -49.70 3.55 -8.28
C GLY A 387 -48.45 4.35 -8.69
N ALA A 388 -48.17 4.49 -9.98
CA ALA A 388 -46.99 5.23 -10.46
C ALA A 388 -47.02 6.71 -10.05
N ASN A 389 -45.91 7.21 -9.52
CA ASN A 389 -45.74 8.62 -9.16
C ASN A 389 -45.11 9.41 -10.32
N LEU A 390 -45.97 10.10 -11.10
CA LEU A 390 -45.58 10.86 -12.28
C LEU A 390 -45.31 12.35 -12.01
N LYS A 391 -45.28 12.79 -10.75
CA LYS A 391 -45.18 14.23 -10.42
C LYS A 391 -43.97 14.91 -11.04
N GLY A 392 -44.22 15.93 -11.85
CA GLY A 392 -43.24 16.71 -12.61
C GLY A 392 -42.62 15.97 -13.80
N ALA A 393 -43.08 14.77 -14.15
CA ALA A 393 -42.57 14.02 -15.29
C ALA A 393 -42.97 14.67 -16.61
N THR A 394 -42.07 14.67 -17.60
CA THR A 394 -42.41 15.01 -18.98
C THR A 394 -42.94 13.76 -19.69
N MET A 395 -44.20 13.77 -20.10
CA MET A 395 -44.89 12.66 -20.74
C MET A 395 -44.44 12.46 -22.20
N PRO A 396 -44.80 11.34 -22.85
CA PRO A 396 -44.40 11.06 -24.23
C PRO A 396 -44.73 12.14 -25.26
N ASP A 397 -45.85 12.85 -25.09
CA ASP A 397 -46.28 13.97 -25.93
C ASP A 397 -45.56 15.29 -25.63
N GLY A 398 -44.76 15.34 -24.57
CA GLY A 398 -44.04 16.52 -24.10
C GLY A 398 -44.77 17.36 -23.05
N SER A 399 -45.99 16.98 -22.64
CA SER A 399 -46.69 17.61 -21.52
C SER A 399 -46.00 17.30 -20.18
N ILE A 400 -46.21 18.14 -19.16
CA ILE A 400 -45.71 17.91 -17.80
C ILE A 400 -46.88 17.43 -16.95
N HIS A 401 -46.70 16.33 -16.23
CA HIS A 401 -47.69 15.81 -15.30
C HIS A 401 -47.50 16.45 -13.91
N ASP A 402 -48.54 17.04 -13.34
CA ASP A 402 -48.49 17.72 -12.03
C ASP A 402 -48.35 16.76 -10.83
#